data_AF-A0A4R4DQH6-F1
#
_entry.id   AF-A0A4R4DQH6-F1
#
_cell.length_a   1.000
_cell.length_b   1.000
_cell.length_c   1.000
_cell.angle_alpha   90.00
_cell.angle_beta   90.00
_cell.angle_gamma   90.00
#
_symmetry.space_group_name_H-M   'P 1'
#
loop_
_entity.id
_entity.type
_entity.pdbx_description
1 polymer ?
#
loop_
_entity_poly.entity_id
_entity_poly.type
_entity_poly.pdbx_seq_one_letter_code
_entity_poly.pdbx_strand_id
1 'polypeptide(L)'
;MTADEFLAWAIRTGFRGELVDGEVYAMAPERYALARVKHRAARALEDAAHRAGLPCEVLPDGMSIVVEDGVVYEPDALLRCGPSLPPDTTRIEDAIILVEVLSPSSASIDTSAKLLGYFRLPSVRHYLVLDPRERLAIHHARGEGGAIATRILGEGPLTLDPPGLTLEVAALFPPPA
;
A
#
# COMPACT_ATOMS: atom_id res chain seq x y z
N MET A 1 -3.48 -16.84 -15.72
CA MET A 1 -2.98 -15.71 -16.52
C MET A 1 -1.69 -15.21 -15.90
N THR A 2 -0.69 -14.84 -16.70
CA THR A 2 0.56 -14.22 -16.20
C THR A 2 0.32 -12.77 -15.79
N ALA A 3 1.25 -12.19 -15.03
CA ALA A 3 1.14 -10.79 -14.63
C ALA A 3 1.10 -9.83 -15.84
N ASP A 4 1.95 -10.06 -16.84
CA ASP A 4 2.02 -9.21 -18.04
C ASP A 4 0.76 -9.32 -18.90
N GLU A 5 0.20 -10.53 -19.04
CA GLU A 5 -1.07 -10.75 -19.72
C GLU A 5 -2.21 -10.01 -19.03
N PHE A 6 -2.26 -10.08 -17.69
CA PHE A 6 -3.25 -9.38 -16.87
C PHE A 6 -3.17 -7.88 -17.05
N LEU A 7 -1.98 -7.29 -16.87
CA LEU A 7 -1.80 -5.84 -16.98
C LEU A 7 -2.17 -5.34 -18.38
N ALA A 8 -1.74 -6.04 -19.43
CA ALA A 8 -2.09 -5.69 -20.79
C ALA A 8 -3.61 -5.80 -21.04
N TRP A 9 -4.27 -6.82 -20.51
CA TRP A 9 -5.71 -6.99 -20.61
C TRP A 9 -6.49 -5.93 -19.82
N ALA A 10 -6.07 -5.62 -18.59
CA ALA A 10 -6.68 -4.63 -17.73
C ALA A 10 -6.64 -3.23 -18.38
N ILE A 11 -5.48 -2.83 -18.91
CA ILE A 11 -5.32 -1.56 -19.63
C ILE A 11 -6.28 -1.47 -20.84
N ARG A 12 -6.35 -2.53 -21.67
CA ARG A 12 -7.20 -2.52 -22.86
C ARG A 12 -8.69 -2.49 -22.55
N THR A 13 -9.10 -3.07 -21.43
CA THR A 13 -10.52 -3.21 -21.05
C THR A 13 -10.99 -2.12 -20.08
N GLY A 14 -10.06 -1.38 -19.46
CA GLY A 14 -10.35 -0.50 -18.34
C GLY A 14 -10.76 -1.27 -17.08
N PHE A 15 -10.46 -2.57 -17.01
CA PHE A 15 -10.76 -3.38 -15.84
C PHE A 15 -9.87 -2.98 -14.67
N ARG A 16 -10.47 -2.87 -13.48
CA ARG A 16 -9.78 -2.60 -12.23
C ARG A 16 -9.97 -3.77 -11.28
N GLY A 17 -8.86 -4.33 -10.81
CA GLY A 17 -8.88 -5.51 -9.97
C GLY A 17 -7.48 -6.04 -9.71
N GLU A 18 -7.44 -7.21 -9.10
CA GLU A 18 -6.21 -7.90 -8.73
C GLU A 18 -6.11 -9.23 -9.49
N LEU A 19 -4.90 -9.76 -9.57
CA LEU A 19 -4.61 -11.10 -10.06
C LEU A 19 -4.06 -11.90 -8.89
N VAL A 20 -4.66 -13.05 -8.59
CA VAL A 20 -4.18 -13.93 -7.52
C VAL A 20 -4.14 -15.35 -8.04
N ASP A 21 -2.98 -15.99 -7.98
CA ASP A 21 -2.74 -17.34 -8.51
C ASP A 21 -3.20 -17.51 -9.98
N GLY A 22 -3.05 -16.44 -10.77
CA GLY A 22 -3.43 -16.39 -12.18
C GLY A 22 -4.93 -16.21 -12.46
N GLU A 23 -5.74 -16.05 -11.41
CA GLU A 23 -7.19 -15.79 -11.46
C GLU A 23 -7.49 -14.31 -11.23
N VAL A 24 -8.47 -13.76 -11.96
CA VAL A 24 -8.84 -12.34 -11.90
C VAL A 24 -9.88 -12.09 -10.82
N TYR A 25 -9.60 -11.12 -9.95
CA TYR A 25 -10.49 -10.68 -8.89
C TYR A 25 -10.91 -9.24 -9.10
N ALA A 26 -12.21 -9.00 -9.24
CA ALA A 26 -12.76 -7.66 -9.35
C ALA A 26 -12.74 -6.96 -7.99
N MET A 27 -12.24 -5.72 -7.96
CA MET A 27 -12.35 -4.88 -6.77
C MET A 27 -13.79 -4.38 -6.59
N ALA A 28 -14.25 -4.37 -5.34
CA ALA A 28 -15.55 -3.81 -5.01
C ALA A 28 -15.53 -2.27 -5.19
N PRO A 29 -16.67 -1.65 -5.57
CA PRO A 29 -16.78 -0.21 -5.60
C PRO A 29 -16.42 0.44 -4.26
N GLU A 30 -15.76 1.58 -4.33
CA GLU A 30 -15.27 2.28 -3.15
C GLU A 30 -16.42 2.87 -2.31
N ARG A 31 -16.25 2.84 -0.98
CA ARG A 31 -17.17 3.45 -0.02
C ARG A 31 -16.58 4.75 0.52
N TYR A 32 -17.41 5.79 0.65
CA TYR A 32 -17.00 7.12 1.14
C TYR A 32 -16.13 7.08 2.41
N ALA A 33 -16.47 6.24 3.39
CA ALA A 33 -15.71 6.14 4.63
C ALA A 33 -14.27 5.62 4.41
N LEU A 34 -14.10 4.61 3.54
CA LEU A 34 -12.80 4.04 3.20
C LEU A 34 -11.99 5.01 2.34
N ALA A 35 -12.61 5.61 1.32
CA ALA A 35 -11.97 6.65 0.49
C ALA A 35 -11.36 7.78 1.33
N ARG A 36 -12.05 8.22 2.38
CA ARG A 36 -11.52 9.24 3.31
C ARG A 36 -10.28 8.77 4.07
N VAL A 37 -10.22 7.50 4.47
CA VAL A 37 -9.07 6.94 5.19
C VAL A 37 -7.89 6.79 4.25
N LYS A 38 -8.09 6.24 3.04
CA LYS A 38 -7.05 6.15 2.00
C LYS A 38 -6.45 7.51 1.68
N HIS A 39 -7.31 8.51 1.45
CA HIS A 39 -6.87 9.88 1.20
C HIS A 39 -6.05 10.47 2.36
N ARG A 40 -6.48 10.24 3.61
CA ARG A 40 -5.75 10.73 4.80
C ARG A 40 -4.41 10.05 4.97
N ALA A 41 -4.34 8.73 4.77
CA ALA A 41 -3.11 7.97 4.82
C ALA A 41 -2.10 8.45 3.76
N ALA A 42 -2.54 8.58 2.50
CA ALA A 42 -1.71 9.10 1.41
C ALA A 42 -1.20 10.50 1.73
N ARG A 43 -2.08 11.40 2.18
CA ARG A 43 -1.71 12.77 2.54
C ARG A 43 -0.72 12.84 3.71
N ALA A 44 -0.90 12.02 4.74
CA ALA A 44 -0.01 12.00 5.90
C ALA A 44 1.40 11.55 5.52
N LEU A 45 1.52 10.56 4.62
CA LEU A 45 2.80 10.12 4.05
C LEU A 45 3.44 11.22 3.20
N GLU A 46 2.67 11.88 2.33
CA GLU A 46 3.15 12.95 1.47
C GLU A 46 3.66 14.15 2.30
N ASP A 47 2.88 14.58 3.29
CA ASP A 47 3.28 15.66 4.20
C ASP A 47 4.53 15.26 5.02
N ALA A 48 4.67 13.99 5.42
CA ALA A 48 5.86 13.51 6.12
C ALA A 48 7.11 13.51 5.22
N ALA A 49 6.99 13.06 3.97
CA ALA A 49 8.06 13.09 3.00
C ALA A 49 8.53 14.53 2.70
N HIS A 50 7.59 15.45 2.49
CA HIS A 50 7.88 16.86 2.30
C HIS A 50 8.59 17.49 3.51
N ARG A 51 8.11 17.22 4.73
CA ARG A 51 8.78 17.72 5.95
C ARG A 51 10.21 17.18 6.11
N ALA A 52 10.44 15.93 5.70
CA ALA A 52 11.75 15.31 5.73
C ALA A 52 12.68 15.77 4.59
N GLY A 53 12.17 16.55 3.62
CA GLY A 53 12.94 17.00 2.46
C GLY A 53 13.37 15.85 1.54
N LEU A 54 12.63 14.74 1.55
CA LEU A 54 12.97 13.56 0.78
C LEU A 54 12.38 13.63 -0.63
N PRO A 55 13.10 13.15 -1.67
CA PRO A 55 12.61 13.09 -3.04
C PRO A 55 11.67 11.87 -3.21
N CYS A 56 10.61 11.84 -2.42
CA CYS A 56 9.61 10.77 -2.43
C CYS A 56 8.28 11.29 -2.94
N GLU A 57 7.54 10.41 -3.60
CA GLU A 57 6.18 10.66 -4.03
C GLU A 57 5.25 9.58 -3.48
N VAL A 58 4.01 9.99 -3.22
CA VAL A 58 2.92 9.09 -2.83
C VAL A 58 2.01 8.93 -4.02
N LEU A 59 1.72 7.69 -4.38
CA LEU A 59 0.73 7.36 -5.40
C LEU A 59 -0.51 6.75 -4.69
N PRO A 60 -1.72 7.19 -5.06
CA PRO A 60 -2.95 6.61 -4.53
C PRO A 60 -3.21 5.21 -5.11
N ASP A 61 -4.38 4.66 -4.85
CA ASP A 61 -4.88 3.46 -5.50
C ASP A 61 -4.87 3.59 -7.04
N GLY A 62 -4.70 2.47 -7.74
CA GLY A 62 -4.66 2.39 -9.21
C GLY A 62 -3.31 2.01 -9.82
N MET A 63 -2.23 1.95 -9.02
CA MET A 63 -0.93 1.44 -9.46
C MET A 63 -0.76 -0.04 -9.13
N SER A 64 -0.23 -0.83 -10.07
CA SER A 64 -0.07 -2.28 -9.88
C SER A 64 1.27 -2.65 -9.24
N ILE A 65 1.22 -3.58 -8.30
CA ILE A 65 2.38 -4.22 -7.66
C ILE A 65 2.40 -5.70 -8.07
N VAL A 66 3.40 -6.09 -8.86
CA VAL A 66 3.61 -7.50 -9.23
C VAL A 66 4.54 -8.13 -8.20
N VAL A 67 4.05 -9.10 -7.42
CA VAL A 67 4.84 -9.76 -6.37
C VAL A 67 5.45 -11.09 -6.83
N GLU A 68 4.82 -11.75 -7.80
CA GLU A 68 5.33 -12.89 -8.55
C GLU A 68 4.52 -13.08 -9.83
N ASP A 69 4.93 -13.99 -10.71
CA ASP A 69 4.10 -14.30 -11.88
C ASP A 69 2.75 -14.86 -11.46
N GLY A 70 1.68 -14.39 -12.08
CA GLY A 70 0.31 -14.72 -11.70
C GLY A 70 -0.22 -14.01 -10.44
N VAL A 71 0.54 -13.09 -9.82
CA VAL A 71 0.06 -12.32 -8.66
C VAL A 71 0.34 -10.82 -8.81
N VAL A 72 -0.74 -10.04 -8.91
CA VAL A 72 -0.74 -8.59 -9.05
C VAL A 72 -1.73 -7.99 -8.07
N TYR A 73 -1.24 -7.13 -7.18
CA TYR A 73 -2.06 -6.39 -6.22
C TYR A 73 -2.15 -4.91 -6.58
N GLU A 74 -3.19 -4.26 -6.07
CA GLU A 74 -3.38 -2.82 -6.18
C GLU A 74 -3.52 -2.22 -4.77
N PRO A 75 -2.43 -1.74 -4.14
CA PRO A 75 -2.49 -1.19 -2.79
C PRO A 75 -3.31 0.12 -2.77
N ASP A 76 -3.86 0.44 -1.60
CA ASP A 76 -4.66 1.66 -1.40
C ASP A 76 -3.87 2.96 -1.45
N ALA A 77 -2.57 2.87 -1.12
CA ALA A 77 -1.58 3.89 -1.39
C ALA A 77 -0.19 3.26 -1.34
N LEU A 78 0.77 3.89 -2.00
CA LEU A 78 2.18 3.53 -1.91
C LEU A 78 3.06 4.77 -1.86
N LEU A 79 4.26 4.62 -1.29
CA LEU A 79 5.30 5.64 -1.35
C LEU A 79 6.56 5.03 -1.98
N ARG A 80 7.11 5.75 -2.94
CA ARG A 80 8.41 5.47 -3.57
C ARG A 80 9.31 6.71 -3.45
N CYS A 81 10.61 6.50 -3.55
CA CYS A 81 11.57 7.60 -3.58
C CYS A 81 12.51 7.45 -4.77
N GLY A 82 12.82 8.55 -5.45
CA GLY A 82 13.67 8.55 -6.64
C GLY A 82 13.15 9.46 -7.75
N PRO A 83 13.70 9.33 -8.98
CA PRO A 83 13.25 10.12 -10.12
C PRO A 83 11.80 9.79 -10.51
N SER A 84 11.12 10.73 -11.16
CA SER A 84 9.79 10.50 -11.72
C SER A 84 9.80 9.35 -12.72
N LEU A 85 8.72 8.58 -12.73
CA LEU A 85 8.52 7.48 -13.68
C LEU A 85 7.99 8.01 -15.03
N PRO A 86 8.15 7.25 -16.13
CA PRO A 86 7.48 7.54 -17.39
C PRO A 86 5.95 7.67 -17.21
N PRO A 87 5.27 8.60 -17.92
CA PRO A 87 3.84 8.85 -17.74
C PRO A 87 2.92 7.64 -17.93
N ASP A 88 3.31 6.70 -18.79
CA ASP A 88 2.53 5.50 -19.10
C ASP A 88 2.86 4.31 -18.19
N THR A 89 3.57 4.54 -17.08
CA THR A 89 3.92 3.49 -16.13
C THR A 89 2.69 3.01 -15.37
N THR A 90 2.43 1.71 -15.42
CA THR A 90 1.31 1.07 -14.70
C THR A 90 1.76 0.13 -13.58
N ARG A 91 3.02 -0.32 -13.63
CA ARG A 91 3.65 -1.22 -12.66
C ARG A 91 4.71 -0.46 -11.85
N ILE A 92 4.62 -0.56 -10.53
CA ILE A 92 5.61 0.03 -9.60
C ILE A 92 6.50 -1.08 -9.04
N GLU A 93 7.81 -0.89 -9.14
CA GLU A 93 8.81 -1.90 -8.71
C GLU A 93 9.64 -1.44 -7.51
N ASP A 94 9.65 -0.13 -7.24
CA ASP A 94 10.49 0.53 -6.25
C ASP A 94 9.70 1.11 -5.07
N ALA A 95 8.48 0.60 -4.82
CA ALA A 95 7.69 0.96 -3.65
C ALA A 95 8.44 0.60 -2.35
N ILE A 96 8.52 1.56 -1.44
CA ILE A 96 9.18 1.41 -0.14
C ILE A 96 8.14 1.16 0.97
N ILE A 97 7.02 1.87 0.89
CA ILE A 97 5.89 1.77 1.82
C ILE A 97 4.65 1.40 1.02
N LEU A 98 3.92 0.39 1.48
CA LEU A 98 2.61 0.01 0.95
C LEU A 98 1.56 0.17 2.05
N VAL A 99 0.36 0.61 1.67
CA VAL A 99 -0.76 0.84 2.59
C VAL A 99 -1.99 0.09 2.09
N GLU A 100 -2.67 -0.58 3.01
CA GLU A 100 -3.97 -1.22 2.81
C GLU A 100 -4.94 -0.76 3.91
N VAL A 101 -6.20 -0.53 3.57
CA VAL A 101 -7.25 -0.15 4.51
C VAL A 101 -8.25 -1.29 4.61
N LEU A 102 -8.40 -1.84 5.82
CA LEU A 102 -9.31 -2.94 6.06
C LEU A 102 -10.75 -2.56 5.70
N SER A 103 -11.34 -3.38 4.84
CA SER A 103 -12.76 -3.33 4.52
C SER A 103 -13.48 -4.52 5.16
N PRO A 104 -14.78 -4.40 5.50
CA PRO A 104 -15.53 -5.49 6.13
C PRO A 104 -15.55 -6.81 5.32
N SER A 105 -15.26 -6.75 4.02
CA SER A 105 -15.27 -7.87 3.08
C SER A 105 -13.90 -8.52 2.84
N SER A 106 -12.79 -7.93 3.31
CA SER A 106 -11.41 -8.38 3.02
C SER A 106 -10.62 -8.85 4.26
N ALA A 107 -11.21 -8.76 5.45
CA ALA A 107 -10.44 -8.59 6.69
C ALA A 107 -9.56 -9.76 7.17
N SER A 108 -9.79 -11.04 6.78
CA SER A 108 -9.05 -12.16 7.38
C SER A 108 -8.23 -13.04 6.43
N ILE A 109 -8.60 -13.14 5.15
CA ILE A 109 -7.93 -14.04 4.20
C ILE A 109 -6.87 -13.30 3.37
N ASP A 110 -7.10 -12.02 3.04
CA ASP A 110 -6.26 -11.25 2.11
C ASP A 110 -4.96 -10.73 2.75
N THR A 111 -4.99 -10.37 4.04
CA THR A 111 -3.88 -9.67 4.70
C THR A 111 -2.62 -10.52 4.85
N SER A 112 -2.74 -11.83 5.08
CA SER A 112 -1.58 -12.72 5.22
C SER A 112 -0.89 -13.01 3.88
N ALA A 113 -1.67 -13.21 2.81
CA ALA A 113 -1.14 -13.42 1.47
C ALA A 113 -0.44 -12.16 0.95
N LYS A 114 -1.09 -10.99 1.09
CA LYS A 114 -0.49 -9.70 0.74
C LYS A 114 0.76 -9.40 1.57
N LEU A 115 0.76 -9.67 2.88
CA LEU A 115 1.95 -9.52 3.73
C LEU A 115 3.14 -10.31 3.17
N LEU A 116 2.95 -11.60 2.88
CA LEU A 116 4.00 -12.45 2.34
C LEU A 116 4.43 -11.99 0.94
N GLY A 117 3.48 -11.69 0.07
CA GLY A 117 3.70 -11.23 -1.30
C GLY A 117 4.50 -9.92 -1.34
N TYR A 118 4.04 -8.89 -0.64
CA TYR A 118 4.70 -7.59 -0.59
C TYR A 118 6.14 -7.69 -0.07
N PHE A 119 6.41 -8.49 0.97
CA PHE A 119 7.78 -8.70 1.45
C PHE A 119 8.62 -9.67 0.61
N ARG A 120 8.12 -10.21 -0.51
CA ARG A 120 9.01 -10.78 -1.54
C ARG A 120 9.76 -9.68 -2.30
N LEU A 121 9.20 -8.47 -2.37
CA LEU A 121 9.84 -7.33 -3.03
C LEU A 121 10.95 -6.76 -2.13
N PRO A 122 12.22 -6.74 -2.59
CA PRO A 122 13.33 -6.24 -1.77
C PRO A 122 13.22 -4.74 -1.42
N SER A 123 12.55 -3.97 -2.29
CA SER A 123 12.29 -2.53 -2.13
C SER A 123 11.32 -2.24 -0.98
N VAL A 124 10.38 -3.13 -0.68
CA VAL A 124 9.38 -2.93 0.37
C VAL A 124 10.04 -3.07 1.75
N ARG A 125 9.95 -1.98 2.52
CA ARG A 125 10.49 -1.86 3.89
C ARG A 125 9.37 -1.79 4.91
N HIS A 126 8.23 -1.23 4.52
CA HIS A 126 7.08 -1.07 5.39
C HIS A 126 5.78 -1.44 4.68
N TYR A 127 4.94 -2.17 5.40
CA TYR A 127 3.58 -2.46 4.98
C TYR A 127 2.63 -2.08 6.12
N LEU A 128 1.72 -1.16 5.83
CA LEU A 128 0.76 -0.61 6.79
C LEU A 128 -0.63 -1.15 6.47
N VAL A 129 -1.26 -1.78 7.45
CA VAL A 129 -2.67 -2.17 7.40
C VAL A 129 -3.44 -1.29 8.38
N LEU A 130 -4.35 -0.48 7.86
CA LEU A 130 -5.14 0.46 8.64
C LEU A 130 -6.51 -0.13 8.94
N ASP A 131 -6.84 -0.26 10.22
CA ASP A 131 -8.19 -0.58 10.66
C ASP A 131 -8.95 0.70 10.97
N PRO A 132 -9.90 1.13 10.11
CA PRO A 132 -10.66 2.34 10.35
C PRO A 132 -11.72 2.22 11.45
N ARG A 133 -12.09 0.99 11.85
CA ARG A 133 -13.07 0.76 12.94
C ARG A 133 -12.42 0.98 14.29
N GLU A 134 -11.26 0.35 14.50
CA GLU A 134 -10.51 0.46 15.75
C GLU A 134 -9.55 1.67 15.77
N ARG A 135 -9.38 2.35 14.62
CA ARG A 135 -8.39 3.42 14.41
C ARG A 135 -6.97 2.97 14.77
N LEU A 136 -6.60 1.78 14.30
CA LEU A 136 -5.30 1.17 14.53
C LEU A 136 -4.49 1.08 13.24
N ALA A 137 -3.19 1.33 13.34
CA ALA A 137 -2.22 1.00 12.30
C ALA A 137 -1.46 -0.26 12.71
N ILE A 138 -1.59 -1.33 11.92
CA ILE A 138 -0.74 -2.51 12.00
C ILE A 138 0.44 -2.27 11.06
N HIS A 139 1.62 -2.12 11.63
CA HIS A 139 2.86 -1.87 10.90
C HIS A 139 3.71 -3.12 10.84
N HIS A 140 3.88 -3.64 9.64
CA HIS A 140 4.87 -4.65 9.34
C HIS A 140 6.13 -3.97 8.79
N ALA A 141 7.30 -4.31 9.33
CA ALA A 141 8.57 -3.72 8.96
C ALA A 141 9.62 -4.80 8.68
N ARG A 142 10.35 -4.65 7.57
CA ARG A 142 11.51 -5.47 7.28
C ARG A 142 12.68 -5.04 8.18
N GLY A 143 13.12 -5.95 9.04
CA GLY A 143 14.31 -5.81 9.87
C GLY A 143 15.57 -6.42 9.24
N GLU A 144 16.62 -6.50 10.05
CA GLU A 144 17.86 -7.16 9.66
C GLU A 144 17.65 -8.65 9.36
N GLY A 145 18.47 -9.20 8.46
CA GLY A 145 18.37 -10.61 8.05
C GLY A 145 17.07 -10.98 7.32
N GLY A 146 16.20 -10.01 6.99
CA GLY A 146 14.95 -10.23 6.27
C GLY A 146 13.76 -10.59 7.18
N ALA A 147 13.93 -10.60 8.50
CA ALA A 147 12.83 -10.84 9.43
C ALA A 147 11.78 -9.72 9.36
N ILE A 148 10.50 -10.07 9.47
CA ILE A 148 9.40 -9.11 9.46
C ILE A 148 8.88 -8.92 10.89
N ALA A 149 9.01 -7.69 11.41
CA ALA A 149 8.48 -7.32 12.72
C ALA A 149 7.10 -6.67 12.57
N THR A 150 6.18 -6.98 13.49
CA THR A 150 4.82 -6.39 13.50
C THR A 150 4.63 -5.54 14.75
N ARG A 151 4.09 -4.34 14.58
CA ARG A 151 3.67 -3.43 15.65
C ARG A 151 2.22 -3.04 15.45
N ILE A 152 1.44 -2.95 16.52
CA ILE A 152 0.06 -2.47 16.49
C ILE A 152 0.03 -1.15 17.25
N LEU A 153 -0.38 -0.09 16.58
CA LEU A 153 -0.31 1.27 17.09
C LEU A 153 -1.69 1.92 17.00
N GLY A 154 -2.21 2.43 18.11
CA GLY A 154 -3.43 3.25 18.13
C GLY A 154 -3.18 4.75 18.25
N GLU A 155 -2.00 5.14 18.71
CA GLU A 155 -1.62 6.53 18.94
C GLU A 155 -0.10 6.70 18.89
N GLY A 156 0.33 7.97 18.94
CA GLY A 156 1.74 8.35 18.99
C GLY A 156 2.46 8.27 17.64
N PRO A 157 3.80 8.39 17.67
CA PRO A 157 4.60 8.46 16.46
C PRO A 157 4.75 7.08 15.81
N LEU A 158 4.49 7.05 14.51
CA LEU A 158 4.86 5.97 13.59
C LEU A 158 6.15 6.37 12.86
N THR A 159 7.24 5.66 13.15
CA THR A 159 8.51 5.80 12.44
C THR A 159 8.63 4.76 11.31
N LEU A 160 8.90 5.26 10.10
CA LEU A 160 9.12 4.49 8.88
C LEU A 160 10.54 4.80 8.38
N ASP A 161 11.51 4.01 8.85
CA ASP A 161 12.91 4.13 8.51
C ASP A 161 13.44 2.77 8.00
N PRO A 162 14.00 2.72 6.77
CA PRO A 162 14.04 3.77 5.74
C PRO A 162 12.65 4.08 5.12
N PRO A 163 12.40 5.32 4.64
CA PRO A 163 13.39 6.32 4.25
C PRO A 163 13.65 7.42 5.28
N GLY A 164 13.10 7.32 6.49
CA GLY A 164 13.30 8.30 7.56
C GLY A 164 12.09 9.21 7.75
N LEU A 165 10.89 8.64 7.68
CA LEU A 165 9.63 9.36 7.93
C LEU A 165 9.19 9.18 9.37
N THR A 166 8.58 10.23 9.93
CA THR A 166 7.82 10.15 11.17
C THR A 166 6.52 10.93 11.03
N LEU A 167 5.43 10.28 11.43
CA LEU A 167 4.08 10.84 11.41
C LEU A 167 3.29 10.31 12.62
N GLU A 168 2.29 11.07 13.06
CA GLU A 168 1.39 10.60 14.11
C GLU A 168 0.40 9.59 13.53
N VAL A 169 0.14 8.49 14.24
CA VAL A 169 -0.88 7.50 13.85
C VAL A 169 -2.23 8.15 13.62
N ALA A 170 -2.58 9.15 14.43
CA ALA A 170 -3.82 9.92 14.28
C ALA A 170 -3.95 10.62 12.92
N ALA A 171 -2.84 10.98 12.25
CA ALA A 171 -2.85 11.64 10.95
C ALA A 171 -3.28 10.70 9.80
N LEU A 172 -3.17 9.38 9.99
CA LEU A 172 -3.58 8.37 9.01
C LEU A 172 -5.10 8.25 8.88
N PHE A 173 -5.84 8.77 9.87
CA PHE A 173 -7.29 8.66 9.93
C PHE A 173 -7.96 10.03 9.78
N PRO A 174 -9.19 10.08 9.25
CA PRO A 174 -9.98 11.30 9.32
C PRO A 174 -10.19 11.73 10.79
N PRO A 175 -10.34 13.04 11.05
CA PRO A 175 -10.71 13.51 12.38
C PRO A 175 -12.02 12.84 12.82
N PRO A 176 -12.18 12.55 14.12
CA PRO A 176 -13.46 12.10 14.66
C PRO A 176 -14.55 13.11 14.30
N ALA A 177 -15.76 12.60 14.07
CA ALA A 177 -16.94 13.42 13.80
C ALA A 177 -17.42 14.15 15.05
#